data_AF-A0A843BYV6-F1
#
_entry.id   AF-A0A843BYV6-F1
#
_cell.length_a   1.000
_cell.length_b   1.000
_cell.length_c   1.000
_cell.angle_alpha   90.00
_cell.angle_beta   90.00
_cell.angle_gamma   90.00
#
_symmetry.space_group_name_H-M   'P 1'
#
loop_
_entity.id
_entity.type
_entity.pdbx_description
1 polymer ?
#
loop_
_entity_poly.entity_id
_entity_poly.type
_entity_poly.pdbx_seq_one_letter_code
_entity_poly.pdbx_strand_id
1 'polypeptide(L)'
;IVIHWVLHDVPKEHREKIVQSMSKRLKKGGLIILRDPIGSSHGMLENEIKELMTNAGMVEVKSRHAEYKIMGTLLYATFEKK
;
A
#
# COMPACT_ATOMS: atom_id res chain seq x y z
N ILE A 1 6.07 -4.26 -8.45
CA ILE A 1 6.45 -2.93 -7.91
C ILE A 1 6.55 -3.06 -6.40
N VAL A 2 7.57 -2.47 -5.78
CA VAL A 2 7.75 -2.48 -4.32
C VAL A 2 7.58 -1.06 -3.80
N ILE A 3 6.73 -0.90 -2.79
CA ILE A 3 6.52 0.33 -2.05
C ILE A 3 7.04 0.08 -0.64
N HIS A 4 8.06 0.82 -0.24
CA HIS A 4 8.76 0.61 1.02
C HIS A 4 8.95 1.95 1.71
N TRP A 5 8.22 2.16 2.82
CA TRP A 5 8.36 3.34 3.69
C TRP A 5 8.12 4.68 3.00
N VAL A 6 7.13 4.78 2.12
CA VAL A 6 6.99 6.02 1.33
C VAL A 6 5.56 6.38 0.96
N LEU A 7 4.60 5.46 0.93
CA LEU A 7 3.24 5.82 0.51
C LEU A 7 2.57 6.77 1.51
N HIS A 8 2.89 6.62 2.80
CA HIS A 8 2.38 7.50 3.84
C HIS A 8 2.90 8.94 3.74
N ASP A 9 4.12 9.14 3.22
CA ASP A 9 4.73 10.45 3.00
C ASP A 9 4.18 11.18 1.75
N VAL A 10 3.54 10.44 0.84
CA VAL A 10 2.86 11.05 -0.31
C VAL A 10 1.63 11.83 0.19
N PRO A 11 1.45 13.10 -0.22
CA PRO A 11 0.23 13.85 0.07
C PRO A 11 -1.03 13.10 -0.38
N LYS A 12 -2.08 13.11 0.44
CA LYS A 12 -3.27 12.27 0.27
C LYS A 12 -3.90 12.42 -1.13
N GLU A 13 -3.96 13.64 -1.63
CA GLU A 13 -4.47 14.03 -2.95
C GLU A 13 -3.68 13.45 -4.14
N HIS A 14 -2.48 12.94 -3.91
CA HIS A 14 -1.62 12.37 -4.95
C HIS A 14 -1.55 10.84 -4.90
N ARG A 15 -1.90 10.22 -3.76
CA ARG A 15 -1.78 8.77 -3.54
C ARG A 15 -2.53 7.97 -4.58
N GLU A 16 -3.80 8.30 -4.84
CA GLU A 16 -4.63 7.56 -5.77
C GLU A 16 -4.06 7.57 -7.20
N LYS A 17 -3.68 8.75 -7.71
CA LYS A 17 -3.08 8.89 -9.04
C LYS A 17 -1.79 8.07 -9.18
N ILE A 18 -0.97 8.05 -8.13
CA ILE A 18 0.30 7.30 -8.11
C ILE A 18 0.03 5.79 -8.10
N VAL A 19 -0.85 5.29 -7.23
CA VAL A 19 -1.20 3.85 -7.16
C VAL A 19 -1.84 3.39 -8.46
N GLN A 20 -2.75 4.18 -9.05
CA GLN A 20 -3.32 3.89 -10.37
C GLN A 20 -2.25 3.84 -11.48
N SER A 21 -1.29 4.77 -11.48
CA SER A 21 -0.19 4.76 -12.46
C SER A 21 0.69 3.52 -12.33
N MET A 22 0.98 3.08 -11.10
CA MET A 22 1.71 1.84 -10.82
C MET A 22 0.94 0.61 -11.32
N SER A 23 -0.35 0.49 -10.97
CA SER A 23 -1.20 -0.61 -11.42
C SER A 23 -1.29 -0.68 -12.95
N LYS A 24 -1.44 0.44 -13.65
CA LYS A 24 -1.51 0.49 -15.12
C LYS A 24 -0.26 -0.09 -15.80
N ARG A 25 0.91 0.00 -15.17
CA ARG A 25 2.18 -0.52 -15.71
C ARG A 25 2.37 -2.03 -15.48
N LEU A 26 1.61 -2.63 -14.57
CA LEU A 26 1.66 -4.06 -14.31
C LEU A 26 0.90 -4.84 -15.40
N LYS A 27 1.39 -6.03 -15.75
CA LYS A 27 0.58 -7.02 -16.48
C LYS A 27 -0.41 -7.69 -15.51
N LYS A 28 -1.41 -8.39 -16.03
CA LYS A 28 -2.26 -9.29 -15.23
C LYS A 28 -1.38 -10.27 -14.43
N GLY A 29 -1.72 -10.49 -13.16
CA GLY A 29 -0.89 -11.25 -12.21
C GLY A 29 0.31 -10.49 -11.65
N GLY A 30 0.53 -9.23 -12.07
CA GLY A 30 1.62 -8.40 -11.57
C GLY A 30 1.36 -7.93 -10.14
N LEU A 31 2.42 -7.81 -9.34
CA LEU A 31 2.32 -7.55 -7.91
C LEU A 31 2.72 -6.12 -7.51
N ILE A 32 2.01 -5.57 -6.52
CA ILE A 32 2.48 -4.49 -5.65
C ILE A 32 2.76 -5.09 -4.28
N ILE A 33 4.00 -4.97 -3.81
CA ILE A 33 4.41 -5.38 -2.47
C ILE A 33 4.57 -4.12 -1.64
N LEU A 34 3.71 -3.96 -0.63
CA LEU A 34 3.67 -2.81 0.27
C LEU A 34 4.29 -3.17 1.62
N ARG A 35 5.14 -2.30 2.12
CA ARG A 35 5.69 -2.32 3.48
C ARG A 35 5.73 -0.88 3.97
N ASP A 36 4.73 -0.48 4.75
CA ASP A 36 4.59 0.89 5.19
C ASP A 36 4.05 0.97 6.62
N PRO A 37 4.43 2.01 7.40
CA PRO A 37 3.81 2.29 8.69
C PRO A 37 2.30 2.47 8.55
N ILE A 38 1.56 1.94 9.53
CA ILE A 38 0.14 2.18 9.69
C ILE A 38 -0.16 2.81 11.05
N GLY A 39 -1.16 3.67 11.11
CA GLY A 39 -1.54 4.37 12.33
C GLY A 39 -2.11 5.76 12.06
N SER A 40 -2.81 6.30 13.06
CA SER A 40 -3.36 7.66 13.00
C SER A 40 -2.33 8.75 13.34
N SER A 41 -1.30 8.42 14.13
CA SER A 41 -0.21 9.34 14.50
C SER A 41 0.91 9.39 13.47
N HIS A 42 1.25 8.25 12.88
CA HIS A 42 2.24 8.10 11.82
C HIS A 42 1.84 6.95 10.90
N GLY A 43 2.02 7.12 9.59
CA GLY A 43 1.59 6.15 8.59
C GLY A 43 0.23 6.48 7.97
N MET A 44 -0.45 5.43 7.52
CA MET A 44 -1.81 5.51 6.96
C MET A 44 -2.76 4.58 7.70
N LEU A 45 -4.06 4.83 7.60
CA LEU A 45 -5.03 3.86 8.04
C LEU A 45 -5.05 2.67 7.07
N GLU A 46 -5.13 1.45 7.60
CA GLU A 46 -5.11 0.24 6.78
C GLU A 46 -6.28 0.18 5.78
N ASN A 47 -7.46 0.66 6.17
CA ASN A 47 -8.62 0.73 5.27
C ASN A 47 -8.37 1.71 4.11
N GLU A 48 -7.69 2.84 4.34
CA GLU A 48 -7.32 3.78 3.28
C GLU A 48 -6.38 3.11 2.26
N ILE A 49 -5.41 2.33 2.73
CA ILE A 49 -4.51 1.56 1.86
C ILE A 49 -5.31 0.54 1.02
N LYS A 50 -6.22 -0.21 1.65
CA LYS A 50 -7.06 -1.21 0.98
C LYS A 50 -7.96 -0.57 -0.07
N GLU A 51 -8.57 0.57 0.24
CA GLU A 51 -9.39 1.35 -0.70
C GLU A 51 -8.56 1.85 -1.88
N LEU A 52 -7.38 2.44 -1.63
CA LEU A 52 -6.48 2.91 -2.69
C LEU A 52 -6.07 1.79 -3.67
N MET A 53 -5.72 0.62 -3.14
CA MET A 53 -5.32 -0.52 -3.95
C MET A 53 -6.52 -1.09 -4.74
N THR A 54 -7.68 -1.18 -4.11
CA THR A 54 -8.91 -1.69 -4.74
C THR A 54 -9.36 -0.76 -5.88
N ASN A 55 -9.36 0.56 -5.64
CA ASN A 55 -9.70 1.57 -6.65
C ASN A 55 -8.71 1.56 -7.83
N ALA A 56 -7.48 1.11 -7.61
CA ALA A 56 -6.48 0.91 -8.66
C ALA A 56 -6.61 -0.44 -9.39
N GLY A 57 -7.65 -1.24 -9.12
CA GLY A 57 -7.87 -2.53 -9.77
C GLY A 57 -6.98 -3.66 -9.25
N MET A 58 -6.41 -3.50 -8.05
CA MET A 58 -5.61 -4.50 -7.39
C MET A 58 -6.45 -5.28 -6.38
N VAL A 59 -6.06 -6.53 -6.10
CA VAL A 59 -6.69 -7.37 -5.07
C VAL A 59 -5.65 -7.86 -4.07
N GLU A 60 -5.99 -7.78 -2.79
CA GLU A 60 -5.13 -8.26 -1.72
C GLU A 60 -4.99 -9.79 -1.78
N VAL A 61 -3.75 -10.27 -1.81
CA VAL A 61 -3.41 -11.70 -1.80
C VAL A 61 -3.06 -12.15 -0.38
N LYS A 62 -2.31 -11.30 0.33
CA LYS A 62 -1.92 -11.55 1.72
C LYS A 62 -1.53 -10.24 2.40
N SER A 63 -1.77 -10.16 3.69
CA SER A 63 -1.25 -9.11 4.56
C SER A 63 -0.85 -9.68 5.92
N ARG A 64 0.01 -8.94 6.61
CA ARG A 64 0.33 -9.15 8.02
C ARG A 64 0.82 -7.85 8.64
N HIS A 65 0.66 -7.72 9.95
CA HIS A 65 1.29 -6.66 10.74
C HIS A 65 2.69 -7.06 11.18
N ALA A 66 3.57 -6.08 11.30
CA ALA A 66 4.89 -6.24 11.88
C ALA A 66 5.15 -5.10 12.88
N GLU A 67 5.42 -5.46 14.12
CA GLU A 67 5.65 -4.50 15.21
C GLU A 67 7.13 -4.14 15.34
N TYR A 68 7.43 -2.84 15.38
CA TYR A 68 8.77 -2.31 15.60
C TYR A 68 8.79 -1.38 16.81
N LYS A 69 9.72 -1.62 17.75
CA LYS A 69 9.80 -0.87 19.01
C LYS A 69 9.87 0.65 18.85
N ILE A 70 10.55 1.14 17.81
CA ILE A 70 10.75 2.58 17.58
C ILE A 70 9.72 3.12 16.61
N MET A 71 9.30 2.32 15.63
CA MET A 71 8.53 2.82 14.49
C MET A 71 7.04 2.46 14.52
N GLY A 72 6.60 1.72 15.53
CA GLY A 72 5.24 1.23 15.62
C GLY A 72 4.94 0.10 14.63
N THR A 73 3.67 0.01 14.24
CA THR A 73 3.14 -1.07 13.42
C THR A 73 3.34 -0.78 11.93
N LEU A 74 3.87 -1.76 11.21
CA LEU A 74 3.94 -1.76 9.75
C LEU A 74 2.93 -2.74 9.16
N LEU A 75 2.30 -2.35 8.05
CA LEU A 75 1.56 -3.26 7.18
C LEU A 75 2.49 -3.83 6.12
N TYR A 76 2.56 -5.16 6.08
CA TYR A 76 3.22 -5.92 5.04
C TYR A 76 2.13 -6.55 4.19
N ALA A 77 1.87 -6.01 3.00
CA ALA A 77 0.79 -6.48 2.13
C ALA A 77 1.28 -6.78 0.71
N THR A 78 0.64 -7.74 0.05
CA THR A 78 0.84 -8.05 -1.37
C THR A 78 -0.50 -7.93 -2.07
N PHE A 79 -0.52 -7.11 -3.12
CA PHE A 79 -1.67 -6.92 -3.98
C PHE A 79 -1.35 -7.38 -5.40
N GLU A 80 -2.28 -8.05 -6.05
CA GLU A 80 -2.16 -8.58 -7.41
C GLU A 80 -3.11 -7.86 -8.37
N LYS A 81 -2.62 -7.56 -9.57
CA LYS A 81 -3.44 -6.99 -10.66
C LYS A 81 -4.29 -8.07 -11.30
N LYS A 82 -5.61 -7.87 -11.29
CA LYS A 82 -6.57 -8.73 -11.99
C LYS A 82 -6.49 -8.64 -13.52
#